data_AF-A0A6L7F1W9-F1
#
_entry.id   AF-A0A6L7F1W9-F1
#
_cell.length_a   1.000
_cell.length_b   1.000
_cell.length_c   1.000
_cell.angle_alpha   90.00
_cell.angle_beta   90.00
_cell.angle_gamma   90.00
#
_symmetry.space_group_name_H-M   'P 1'
#
loop_
_entity.id
_entity.type
_entity.pdbx_description
1 polymer ?
#
loop_
_entity_poly.entity_id
_entity_poly.type
_entity_poly.pdbx_seq_one_letter_code
_entity_poly.pdbx_strand_id
1 'polypeptide(L)'
;MTARLTTRRLKRSVAAGAAALTLLAAAGCGGDDDSTASDSTDTSSSSASADASTSPSDEASSDSESDAPDAEAGEQISAEEFGGLVKKALDDATTANVTIDTSGGAAGLSGTGQVDYESEPPAVKMTATIAQMGDIDITLVDNTFYLKSSALGGDKWVEVPLDDPNSPFGALGDQLDPAAGLEKLVDGVQSATYVGEEDVDGDELDHYTASVDTATLLKDLPAEAQGSSGLPATVEYEMWFDQDGLIRKFSADLGSTVGTTSGTFDDWGTDVDIEAPPASEVTQMPSLGGSTAG
;
A
#
# COMPACT_ATOMS: atom_id res chain seq x y z
N MET A 1 -50.21 15.61 20.07
CA MET A 1 -48.95 15.90 20.78
C MET A 1 -48.03 14.72 20.51
N THR A 2 -47.29 14.79 19.41
CA THR A 2 -46.56 13.64 18.83
C THR A 2 -45.11 13.74 19.29
N ALA A 3 -44.69 12.81 20.14
CA ALA A 3 -43.36 12.83 20.75
C ALA A 3 -42.29 12.40 19.73
N ARG A 4 -41.30 13.26 19.52
CA ARG A 4 -40.07 12.97 18.78
C ARG A 4 -39.19 12.06 19.63
N LEU A 5 -38.89 10.87 19.14
CA LEU A 5 -37.81 10.04 19.68
C LEU A 5 -36.51 10.49 19.03
N THR A 6 -35.76 11.31 19.75
CA THR A 6 -34.38 11.67 19.44
C THR A 6 -33.49 10.49 19.84
N THR A 7 -33.17 9.62 18.88
CA THR A 7 -32.18 8.55 19.10
C THR A 7 -30.80 9.19 19.13
N ARG A 8 -30.22 9.31 20.33
CA ARG A 8 -28.79 9.63 20.50
C ARG A 8 -28.00 8.48 19.89
N ARG A 9 -27.30 8.73 18.77
CA ARG A 9 -26.26 7.82 18.31
C ARG A 9 -25.11 7.89 19.31
N LEU A 10 -24.87 6.78 20.01
CA LEU A 10 -23.64 6.57 20.78
C LEU A 10 -22.49 6.54 19.79
N LYS A 11 -21.54 7.47 19.91
CA LYS A 11 -20.20 7.32 19.34
C LYS A 11 -19.55 6.15 20.06
N ARG A 12 -19.50 4.99 19.41
CA ARG A 12 -18.58 3.93 19.79
C ARG A 12 -17.34 4.18 18.94
N SER A 13 -16.27 4.60 19.60
CA SER A 13 -14.92 4.56 19.04
C SER A 13 -14.59 3.10 18.75
N VAL A 14 -14.38 2.79 17.48
CA VAL A 14 -13.97 1.49 17.00
C VAL A 14 -12.73 1.74 16.15
N ALA A 15 -11.67 1.00 16.47
CA ALA A 15 -10.38 1.09 15.81
C ALA A 15 -10.51 0.38 14.46
N ALA A 16 -10.73 1.17 13.42
CA ALA A 16 -10.64 0.77 12.03
C ALA A 16 -9.18 0.87 11.60
N GLY A 17 -8.64 -0.13 10.91
CA GLY A 17 -7.31 -0.05 10.32
C GLY A 17 -7.31 -0.73 8.96
N ALA A 18 -6.35 -0.38 8.09
CA ALA A 18 -6.21 -0.71 6.65
C ALA A 18 -5.49 -2.00 6.21
N ALA A 19 -6.18 -2.85 5.44
CA ALA A 19 -5.63 -4.09 4.86
C ALA A 19 -4.87 -3.91 3.52
N ALA A 20 -4.57 -2.67 3.10
CA ALA A 20 -4.24 -2.39 1.70
C ALA A 20 -2.74 -2.53 1.33
N LEU A 21 -1.81 -2.57 2.29
CA LEU A 21 -0.37 -2.57 1.99
C LEU A 21 0.29 -3.95 1.91
N THR A 22 -0.42 -5.05 2.18
CA THR A 22 0.18 -6.40 2.31
C THR A 22 0.05 -7.31 1.08
N LEU A 23 -0.50 -6.85 -0.04
CA LEU A 23 -0.85 -7.71 -1.18
C LEU A 23 0.24 -7.94 -2.26
N LEU A 24 1.49 -7.49 -2.09
CA LEU A 24 2.53 -7.54 -3.14
C LEU A 24 3.56 -8.68 -3.02
N ALA A 25 3.16 -9.91 -2.69
CA ALA A 25 4.10 -11.04 -2.63
C ALA A 25 3.55 -12.36 -3.18
N ALA A 26 3.15 -12.41 -4.46
CA ALA A 26 2.96 -13.68 -5.17
C ALA A 26 2.97 -13.53 -6.70
N ALA A 27 4.13 -13.27 -7.31
CA ALA A 27 4.33 -13.50 -8.74
C ALA A 27 5.80 -13.88 -9.03
N GLY A 28 6.18 -15.10 -8.64
CA GLY A 28 7.43 -15.72 -9.05
C GLY A 28 7.19 -16.83 -10.08
N CYS A 29 7.78 -16.69 -11.28
CA CYS A 29 8.25 -17.72 -12.24
C CYS A 29 8.54 -16.95 -13.55
N GLY A 30 9.67 -16.98 -14.24
CA GLY A 30 10.80 -17.90 -14.31
C GLY A 30 11.22 -17.93 -15.80
N GLY A 31 12.51 -17.74 -16.11
CA GLY A 31 13.03 -17.96 -17.48
C GLY A 31 14.27 -17.15 -17.85
N ASP A 32 15.45 -17.78 -17.68
CA ASP A 32 16.75 -17.47 -18.28
C ASP A 32 16.70 -17.14 -19.79
N ASP A 33 17.53 -16.20 -20.27
CA ASP A 33 18.77 -16.52 -21.01
C ASP A 33 19.55 -15.27 -21.50
N ASP A 34 20.87 -15.43 -21.44
CA ASP A 34 21.98 -14.89 -22.23
C ASP A 34 22.32 -13.38 -22.33
N SER A 35 23.33 -13.02 -21.53
CA SER A 35 24.60 -12.38 -21.92
C SER A 35 24.67 -11.57 -23.23
N THR A 36 25.06 -10.29 -23.14
CA THR A 36 26.23 -9.81 -23.91
C THR A 36 26.92 -8.65 -23.19
N ALA A 37 28.22 -8.83 -23.02
CA ALA A 37 29.15 -7.85 -22.48
C ALA A 37 29.29 -6.61 -23.39
N SER A 38 29.61 -5.47 -22.78
CA SER A 38 30.40 -4.44 -23.44
C SER A 38 31.46 -3.97 -22.46
N ASP A 39 32.71 -4.20 -22.87
CA ASP A 39 33.96 -3.82 -22.25
C ASP A 39 34.48 -2.51 -22.88
N SER A 40 35.46 -1.90 -22.19
CA SER A 40 36.39 -0.85 -22.61
C SER A 40 35.89 0.60 -22.46
N THR A 41 36.34 1.32 -21.43
CA THR A 41 37.55 2.20 -21.38
C THR A 41 37.34 3.53 -22.14
N ASP A 42 37.81 4.73 -21.78
CA ASP A 42 39.04 5.18 -21.14
C ASP A 42 38.91 6.69 -20.81
N THR A 43 39.61 7.13 -19.76
CA THR A 43 40.41 8.38 -19.67
C THR A 43 39.79 9.80 -19.56
N SER A 44 40.17 10.44 -18.45
CA SER A 44 40.85 11.76 -18.34
C SER A 44 40.06 13.07 -18.36
N SER A 45 39.98 13.66 -17.15
CA SER A 45 40.41 15.01 -16.73
C SER A 45 40.16 16.22 -17.64
N SER A 46 39.48 17.26 -17.11
CA SER A 46 40.10 18.51 -16.60
C SER A 46 39.13 19.71 -16.56
N SER A 47 39.06 20.36 -15.40
CA SER A 47 38.99 21.81 -15.10
C SER A 47 37.94 22.76 -15.72
N ALA A 48 37.11 23.27 -14.78
CA ALA A 48 37.04 24.66 -14.29
C ALA A 48 36.22 25.77 -14.99
N SER A 49 35.39 26.40 -14.14
CA SER A 49 34.99 27.84 -14.03
C SER A 49 33.46 27.96 -14.02
N ALA A 50 32.83 28.17 -12.87
CA ALA A 50 32.59 29.47 -12.21
C ALA A 50 31.64 30.38 -13.00
N ASP A 51 30.41 30.56 -12.50
CA ASP A 51 29.81 31.88 -12.34
C ASP A 51 28.68 31.82 -11.30
N ALA A 52 28.52 32.92 -10.56
CA ALA A 52 27.64 33.09 -9.43
C ALA A 52 26.44 33.95 -9.83
N SER A 53 25.27 33.69 -9.26
CA SER A 53 24.29 34.75 -9.04
C SER A 53 23.38 34.41 -7.88
N THR A 54 23.61 35.13 -6.80
CA THR A 54 22.71 35.35 -5.69
C THR A 54 21.63 36.37 -6.08
N SER A 55 20.39 36.13 -5.68
CA SER A 55 19.43 37.19 -5.41
C SER A 55 18.51 36.72 -4.27
N PRO A 56 18.32 37.53 -3.22
CA PRO A 56 17.44 37.20 -2.11
C PRO A 56 16.03 37.73 -2.39
N SER A 57 15.02 37.06 -1.87
CA SER A 57 13.70 37.64 -1.64
C SER A 57 13.18 37.08 -0.33
N ASP A 58 13.31 37.92 0.70
CA ASP A 58 12.50 37.88 1.92
C ASP A 58 11.02 37.96 1.54
N GLU A 59 10.24 36.94 1.91
CA GLU A 59 8.80 37.06 2.10
C GLU A 59 8.46 36.36 3.42
N ALA A 60 7.62 37.04 4.19
CA ALA A 60 7.42 36.86 5.61
C ALA A 60 6.67 35.56 5.96
N SER A 61 7.19 34.86 6.97
CA SER A 61 6.48 33.80 7.70
C SER A 61 5.16 34.34 8.26
N SER A 62 4.04 33.80 7.79
CA SER A 62 2.79 33.79 8.53
C SER A 62 2.75 32.46 9.28
N ASP A 63 3.04 32.54 10.57
CA ASP A 63 2.80 31.51 11.57
C ASP A 63 1.34 31.05 11.48
N SER A 64 1.13 29.90 10.84
CA SER A 64 -0.05 29.06 11.08
C SER A 64 0.47 27.88 11.87
N GLU A 65 0.05 27.78 13.13
CA GLU A 65 0.32 26.64 14.00
C GLU A 65 -0.39 25.41 13.39
N SER A 66 0.34 24.68 12.54
CA SER A 66 0.00 23.31 12.13
C SER A 66 0.39 22.36 13.26
N ASP A 67 -0.51 21.45 13.63
CA ASP A 67 -0.31 20.37 14.62
C ASP A 67 0.57 19.24 14.04
N ALA A 68 1.51 19.61 13.14
CA ALA A 68 2.56 18.73 12.69
C ALA A 68 3.52 18.46 13.87
N PRO A 69 4.17 17.29 13.93
CA PRO A 69 5.25 17.09 14.90
C PRO A 69 6.26 18.23 14.75
N ASP A 70 6.75 18.75 15.89
CA ASP A 70 7.77 19.81 16.02
C ASP A 70 9.16 19.32 15.52
N ALA A 71 9.17 18.56 14.43
CA ALA A 71 10.35 18.01 13.80
C ALA A 71 10.82 18.98 12.73
N GLU A 72 12.10 19.33 12.73
CA GLU A 72 12.67 20.13 11.64
C GLU A 72 12.93 19.24 10.41
N ALA A 73 12.86 19.81 9.21
CA ALA A 73 13.17 19.07 7.98
C ALA A 73 14.56 18.39 8.06
N GLY A 74 14.60 17.09 7.80
CA GLY A 74 15.77 16.22 7.95
C GLY A 74 15.99 15.63 9.35
N GLU A 75 15.09 15.89 10.30
CA GLU A 75 15.12 15.30 11.64
C GLU A 75 14.72 13.82 11.61
N GLN A 76 15.51 12.98 12.29
CA GLN A 76 15.13 11.59 12.51
C GLN A 76 14.07 11.50 13.59
N ILE A 77 13.00 10.81 13.29
CA ILE A 77 11.93 10.48 14.23
C ILE A 77 12.06 9.03 14.67
N SER A 78 11.52 8.70 15.84
CA SER A 78 11.49 7.33 16.31
C SER A 78 10.54 6.45 15.50
N ALA A 79 10.75 5.14 15.54
CA ALA A 79 9.83 4.17 14.92
C ALA A 79 8.43 4.27 15.53
N GLU A 80 8.34 4.54 16.84
CA GLU A 80 7.07 4.71 17.55
C GLU A 80 6.33 5.98 17.12
N GLU A 81 7.04 7.08 16.87
CA GLU A 81 6.45 8.32 16.33
C GLU A 81 5.93 8.10 14.92
N PHE A 82 6.74 7.50 14.03
CA PHE A 82 6.30 7.16 12.67
C PHE A 82 5.09 6.22 12.68
N GLY A 83 5.12 5.18 13.51
CA GLY A 83 3.99 4.28 13.72
C GLY A 83 2.75 4.97 14.24
N GLY A 84 2.91 5.97 15.12
CA GLY A 84 1.84 6.81 15.63
C GLY A 84 1.17 7.65 14.54
N LEU A 85 1.94 8.20 13.60
CA LEU A 85 1.43 8.94 12.44
C LEU A 85 0.56 8.04 11.56
N VAL A 86 1.10 6.89 11.14
CA VAL A 86 0.35 5.93 10.32
C VAL A 86 -0.89 5.44 11.05
N LYS A 87 -0.79 5.13 12.34
CA LYS A 87 -1.95 4.71 13.15
C LYS A 87 -3.03 5.78 13.16
N LYS A 88 -2.67 7.04 13.42
CA LYS A 88 -3.62 8.15 13.46
C LYS A 88 -4.31 8.30 12.11
N ALA A 89 -3.56 8.25 11.01
CA ALA A 89 -4.12 8.31 9.66
C ALA A 89 -5.15 7.19 9.43
N LEU A 90 -4.89 5.99 9.94
CA LEU A 90 -5.82 4.86 9.85
C LEU A 90 -7.04 4.99 10.77
N ASP A 91 -6.85 5.47 12.00
CA ASP A 91 -7.94 5.69 12.96
C ASP A 91 -8.92 6.79 12.48
N ASP A 92 -8.41 7.80 11.76
CA ASP A 92 -9.20 8.89 11.16
C ASP A 92 -9.69 8.56 9.73
N ALA A 93 -9.23 7.46 9.14
CA ALA A 93 -9.61 7.02 7.81
C ALA A 93 -11.08 6.61 7.74
N THR A 94 -11.75 7.03 6.67
CA THR A 94 -13.15 6.67 6.38
C THR A 94 -13.21 5.89 5.07
N THR A 95 -13.45 6.59 3.98
CA THR A 95 -13.49 6.02 2.63
C THR A 95 -12.53 6.79 1.75
N ALA A 96 -11.96 6.17 0.72
CA ALA A 96 -11.09 6.84 -0.23
C ALA A 96 -11.12 6.19 -1.61
N ASN A 97 -10.84 6.98 -2.63
CA ASN A 97 -10.35 6.48 -3.92
C ASN A 97 -8.87 6.16 -3.79
N VAL A 98 -8.43 5.06 -4.39
CA VAL A 98 -7.06 4.57 -4.34
C VAL A 98 -6.51 4.39 -5.74
N THR A 99 -5.27 4.81 -5.94
CA THR A 99 -4.47 4.41 -7.10
C THR A 99 -3.24 3.65 -6.64
N ILE A 100 -2.81 2.66 -7.42
CA ILE A 100 -1.57 1.90 -7.18
C ILE A 100 -0.87 1.71 -8.52
N ASP A 101 0.44 1.91 -8.55
CA ASP A 101 1.30 1.60 -9.68
C ASP A 101 2.61 0.98 -9.19
N THR A 102 3.03 -0.10 -9.84
CA THR A 102 4.33 -0.73 -9.67
C THR A 102 5.08 -0.67 -10.99
N SER A 103 6.23 0.01 -10.97
CA SER A 103 7.08 0.22 -12.14
C SER A 103 8.54 -0.13 -11.87
N GLY A 104 9.34 -0.32 -12.93
CA GLY A 104 10.77 -0.63 -12.80
C GLY A 104 11.12 -2.10 -12.55
N GLY A 105 10.14 -2.96 -12.22
CA GLY A 105 10.32 -4.42 -12.10
C GLY A 105 9.73 -5.22 -13.28
N ALA A 106 9.84 -6.54 -13.20
CA ALA A 106 9.36 -7.46 -14.25
C ALA A 106 7.83 -7.61 -14.26
N ALA A 107 7.20 -7.43 -13.10
CA ALA A 107 5.76 -7.42 -12.93
C ALA A 107 5.29 -5.96 -12.84
N GLY A 108 4.92 -5.37 -13.98
CA GLY A 108 4.21 -4.10 -13.97
C GLY A 108 2.80 -4.30 -13.40
N LEU A 109 2.37 -3.43 -12.49
CA LEU A 109 1.02 -3.43 -11.94
C LEU A 109 0.52 -2.00 -11.98
N SER A 110 -0.73 -1.80 -12.38
CA SER A 110 -1.42 -0.51 -12.20
C SER A 110 -2.84 -0.79 -11.78
N GLY A 111 -3.44 0.05 -10.96
CA GLY A 111 -4.77 -0.19 -10.45
C GLY A 111 -5.42 1.05 -9.89
N THR A 112 -6.74 1.04 -9.93
CA THR A 112 -7.58 2.08 -9.33
C THR A 112 -8.75 1.42 -8.62
N GLY A 113 -9.17 2.01 -7.51
CA GLY A 113 -10.21 1.41 -6.69
C GLY A 113 -10.74 2.35 -5.62
N GLN A 114 -11.53 1.75 -4.74
CA GLN A 114 -12.11 2.37 -3.57
C GLN A 114 -11.85 1.48 -2.36
N VAL A 115 -11.71 2.12 -1.21
CA VAL A 115 -11.59 1.47 0.09
C VAL A 115 -12.56 2.11 1.07
N ASP A 116 -13.14 1.29 1.91
CA ASP A 116 -13.96 1.67 3.07
C ASP A 116 -13.35 1.07 4.33
N TYR A 117 -12.75 1.94 5.15
CA TYR A 117 -12.17 1.61 6.44
C TYR A 117 -13.20 1.60 7.56
N GLU A 118 -14.42 2.10 7.38
CA GLU A 118 -15.48 2.03 8.41
C GLU A 118 -16.03 0.60 8.61
N SER A 119 -15.69 -0.30 7.69
CA SER A 119 -16.03 -1.73 7.73
C SER A 119 -14.92 -2.56 8.41
N GLU A 120 -15.30 -3.66 9.07
CA GLU A 120 -14.37 -4.59 9.74
C GLU A 120 -14.54 -6.04 9.22
N PRO A 121 -13.57 -6.59 8.46
CA PRO A 121 -12.38 -5.91 7.91
C PRO A 121 -12.74 -4.83 6.87
N PRO A 122 -11.81 -3.92 6.50
CA PRO A 122 -12.06 -2.92 5.47
C PRO A 122 -12.57 -3.53 4.17
N ALA A 123 -13.56 -2.88 3.57
CA ALA A 123 -14.07 -3.27 2.27
C ALA A 123 -13.25 -2.61 1.16
N VAL A 124 -12.95 -3.34 0.09
CA VAL A 124 -12.11 -2.86 -1.02
C VAL A 124 -12.76 -3.25 -2.34
N LYS A 125 -12.72 -2.36 -3.33
CA LYS A 125 -13.09 -2.66 -4.71
C LYS A 125 -12.06 -2.03 -5.64
N MET A 126 -11.34 -2.84 -6.38
CA MET A 126 -10.22 -2.39 -7.20
C MET A 126 -10.22 -3.10 -8.54
N THR A 127 -9.92 -2.36 -9.60
CA THR A 127 -9.54 -2.93 -10.90
C THR A 127 -8.05 -2.69 -11.05
N ALA A 128 -7.30 -3.76 -11.28
CA ALA A 128 -5.87 -3.72 -11.54
C ALA A 128 -5.54 -4.37 -12.89
N THR A 129 -4.52 -3.86 -13.55
CA THR A 129 -3.92 -4.45 -14.74
C THR A 129 -2.54 -4.94 -14.34
N ILE A 130 -2.31 -6.24 -14.47
CA ILE A 130 -1.01 -6.84 -14.24
C ILE A 130 -0.37 -7.14 -15.60
N ALA A 131 0.85 -6.68 -15.80
CA ALA A 131 1.62 -6.93 -17.01
C ALA A 131 1.64 -8.44 -17.31
N GLN A 132 1.39 -8.80 -18.56
CA GLN A 132 1.31 -10.19 -19.05
C GLN A 132 0.09 -11.01 -18.60
N MET A 133 -0.59 -10.65 -17.50
CA MET A 133 -1.82 -11.33 -17.04
C MET A 133 -3.12 -10.61 -17.42
N GLY A 134 -3.04 -9.32 -17.74
CA GLY A 134 -4.19 -8.50 -18.12
C GLY A 134 -4.95 -7.98 -16.90
N ASP A 135 -6.22 -7.62 -17.13
CA ASP A 135 -7.06 -6.99 -16.11
C ASP A 135 -7.62 -8.01 -15.12
N ILE A 136 -7.62 -7.62 -13.84
CA ILE A 136 -8.21 -8.33 -12.73
C ILE A 136 -9.07 -7.35 -11.92
N ASP A 137 -10.33 -7.71 -11.73
CA ASP A 137 -11.21 -7.04 -10.77
C ASP A 137 -11.14 -7.79 -9.44
N ILE A 138 -11.02 -7.02 -8.36
CA ILE A 138 -10.88 -7.49 -6.99
C ILE A 138 -11.95 -6.80 -6.16
N THR A 139 -12.66 -7.56 -5.34
CA THR A 139 -13.55 -7.03 -4.31
C THR A 139 -13.36 -7.80 -3.02
N LEU A 140 -13.11 -7.09 -1.92
CA LEU A 140 -13.06 -7.64 -0.57
C LEU A 140 -14.24 -7.06 0.20
N VAL A 141 -15.13 -7.92 0.66
CA VAL A 141 -16.27 -7.56 1.50
C VAL A 141 -16.63 -8.75 2.36
N ASP A 142 -17.10 -8.52 3.59
CA ASP A 142 -17.49 -9.59 4.53
C ASP A 142 -16.41 -10.69 4.67
N ASN A 143 -15.13 -10.29 4.74
CA ASN A 143 -13.99 -11.20 4.86
C ASN A 143 -13.85 -12.22 3.70
N THR A 144 -14.37 -11.87 2.53
CA THR A 144 -14.36 -12.73 1.33
C THR A 144 -13.80 -11.99 0.13
N PHE A 145 -12.80 -12.57 -0.53
CA PHE A 145 -12.32 -12.07 -1.81
C PHE A 145 -13.20 -12.58 -2.95
N TYR A 146 -13.55 -11.65 -3.83
CA TYR A 146 -14.14 -11.91 -5.13
C TYR A 146 -13.15 -11.45 -6.18
N LEU A 147 -12.69 -12.38 -7.02
CA LEU A 147 -11.70 -12.14 -8.05
C LEU A 147 -12.31 -12.43 -9.42
N LYS A 148 -12.16 -11.55 -10.39
CA LYS A 148 -12.60 -11.80 -11.76
C LYS A 148 -11.51 -11.40 -12.73
N SER A 149 -11.08 -12.35 -13.55
CA SER A 149 -10.13 -12.10 -14.63
C SER A 149 -10.33 -13.11 -15.75
N SER A 150 -9.82 -12.76 -16.93
CA SER A 150 -9.83 -13.68 -18.08
C SER A 150 -9.16 -15.03 -17.77
N ALA A 151 -8.12 -15.03 -16.94
CA ALA A 151 -7.39 -16.22 -16.52
C ALA A 151 -8.16 -17.11 -15.53
N LEU A 152 -9.10 -16.56 -14.75
CA LEU A 152 -9.82 -17.26 -13.69
C LEU A 152 -11.19 -17.83 -14.11
N GLY A 153 -11.54 -17.76 -15.39
CA GLY A 153 -12.83 -18.24 -15.90
C GLY A 153 -13.64 -17.22 -16.68
N GLY A 154 -13.04 -16.08 -17.04
CA GLY A 154 -13.67 -15.07 -17.89
C GLY A 154 -14.55 -14.12 -17.09
N ASP A 155 -15.83 -14.04 -17.46
CA ASP A 155 -16.76 -13.03 -16.92
C ASP A 155 -17.36 -13.39 -15.55
N LYS A 156 -16.93 -14.50 -14.93
CA LYS A 156 -17.43 -14.96 -13.64
C LYS A 156 -16.48 -14.55 -12.50
N TRP A 157 -17.07 -14.11 -11.40
CA TRP A 157 -16.36 -13.86 -10.15
C TRP A 157 -16.06 -15.18 -9.45
N VAL A 158 -14.83 -15.36 -9.03
CA VAL A 158 -14.40 -16.46 -8.18
C VAL A 158 -14.44 -15.99 -6.74
N GLU A 159 -15.23 -16.66 -5.91
CA GLU A 159 -15.32 -16.42 -4.48
C GLU A 159 -14.27 -17.21 -3.70
N VAL A 160 -13.62 -16.52 -2.77
CA VAL A 160 -12.53 -17.01 -1.93
C VAL A 160 -12.73 -16.51 -0.50
N PRO A 161 -13.36 -17.31 0.37
CA PRO A 161 -13.45 -17.01 1.80
C PRO A 161 -12.05 -17.02 2.42
N LEU A 162 -11.75 -16.02 3.26
CA LEU A 162 -10.45 -15.90 3.93
C LEU A 162 -10.38 -16.66 5.26
N ASP A 163 -11.53 -16.98 5.86
CA ASP A 163 -11.60 -17.80 7.08
C ASP A 163 -11.60 -19.31 6.80
N ASP A 164 -11.69 -19.73 5.53
CA ASP A 164 -11.62 -21.15 5.19
C ASP A 164 -10.16 -21.65 5.26
N PRO A 165 -9.82 -22.55 6.20
CA PRO A 165 -8.47 -23.10 6.31
C PRO A 165 -8.05 -23.95 5.09
N ASN A 166 -9.01 -24.31 4.22
CA ASN A 166 -8.74 -25.03 2.97
C ASN A 166 -8.58 -24.09 1.77
N SER A 167 -8.83 -22.79 1.95
CA SER A 167 -8.59 -21.78 0.92
C SER A 167 -7.08 -21.57 0.74
N PRO A 168 -6.58 -21.44 -0.50
CA PRO A 168 -5.18 -21.08 -0.74
C PRO A 168 -4.81 -19.70 -0.16
N PHE A 169 -5.82 -18.90 0.20
CA PHE A 169 -5.66 -17.58 0.80
C PHE A 169 -6.09 -17.55 2.28
N GLY A 170 -6.38 -18.69 2.91
CA GLY A 170 -6.77 -18.72 4.33
C GLY A 170 -5.71 -18.12 5.27
N ALA A 171 -4.43 -18.23 4.91
CA ALA A 171 -3.32 -17.60 5.62
C ALA A 171 -3.20 -16.08 5.39
N LEU A 172 -3.84 -15.54 4.34
CA LEU A 172 -3.86 -14.09 4.09
C LEU A 172 -4.83 -13.37 5.02
N GLY A 173 -5.86 -14.03 5.56
CA GLY A 173 -6.83 -13.38 6.47
C GLY A 173 -6.14 -12.66 7.64
N ASP A 174 -5.19 -13.32 8.30
CA ASP A 174 -4.40 -12.75 9.39
C ASP A 174 -3.41 -11.66 8.91
N GLN A 175 -3.03 -11.66 7.62
CA GLN A 175 -2.17 -10.62 7.02
C GLN A 175 -2.94 -9.37 6.59
N LEU A 176 -4.25 -9.47 6.49
CA LEU A 176 -5.13 -8.34 6.22
C LEU A 176 -5.58 -7.66 7.51
N ASP A 177 -5.18 -8.16 8.70
CA ASP A 177 -5.34 -7.43 9.96
C ASP A 177 -4.39 -6.21 9.96
N PRO A 178 -4.94 -5.00 9.95
CA PRO A 178 -4.11 -3.82 9.76
C PRO A 178 -3.40 -3.34 11.00
N ALA A 179 -3.96 -3.66 12.17
CA ALA A 179 -3.27 -3.42 13.42
C ALA A 179 -2.03 -4.32 13.49
N ALA A 180 -2.17 -5.59 13.10
CA ALA A 180 -1.05 -6.52 13.00
C ALA A 180 -0.05 -6.11 11.92
N GLY A 181 -0.52 -5.61 10.77
CA GLY A 181 0.32 -5.08 9.69
C GLY A 181 1.14 -3.87 10.14
N LEU A 182 0.49 -2.92 10.82
CA LEU A 182 1.16 -1.73 11.35
C LEU A 182 2.17 -2.09 12.45
N GLU A 183 1.83 -2.98 13.38
CA GLU A 183 2.76 -3.44 14.42
C GLU A 183 4.01 -4.05 13.79
N LYS A 184 3.87 -4.86 12.74
CA LYS A 184 5.00 -5.43 12.00
C LYS A 184 5.83 -4.38 11.26
N LEU A 185 5.17 -3.38 10.66
CA LEU A 185 5.85 -2.27 10.02
C LEU A 185 6.73 -1.53 11.03
N VAL A 186 6.14 -1.13 12.16
CA VAL A 186 6.83 -0.40 13.24
C VAL A 186 7.97 -1.21 13.83
N ASP A 187 7.76 -2.50 14.10
CA ASP A 187 8.81 -3.43 14.55
C ASP A 187 10.00 -3.49 13.58
N GLY A 188 9.73 -3.33 12.28
CA GLY A 188 10.73 -3.39 11.22
C GLY A 188 11.43 -2.06 10.93
N VAL A 189 10.94 -0.91 11.41
CA VAL A 189 11.55 0.40 11.13
C VAL A 189 12.95 0.46 11.74
N GLN A 190 13.97 0.55 10.88
CA GLN A 190 15.36 0.76 11.26
C GLN A 190 15.67 2.25 11.47
N SER A 191 15.06 3.10 10.64
CA SER A 191 15.13 4.56 10.75
C SER A 191 13.93 5.20 10.09
N ALA A 192 13.43 6.30 10.65
CA ALA A 192 12.44 7.16 10.02
C ALA A 192 12.91 8.62 10.09
N THR A 193 12.58 9.41 9.07
CA THR A 193 13.02 10.81 8.95
C THR A 193 11.85 11.65 8.45
N TYR A 194 11.61 12.78 9.10
CA TYR A 194 10.78 13.82 8.53
C TYR A 194 11.58 14.57 7.48
N VAL A 195 11.17 14.50 6.22
CA VAL A 195 11.89 15.12 5.10
C VAL A 195 11.59 16.62 5.05
N GLY A 196 10.37 17.01 5.40
CA GLY A 196 9.85 18.38 5.30
C GLY A 196 8.50 18.41 4.60
N GLU A 197 7.99 19.62 4.40
CA GLU A 197 6.78 19.87 3.59
C GLU A 197 7.10 19.80 2.09
N GLU A 198 6.24 19.14 1.33
CA GLU A 198 6.33 19.00 -0.12
C GLU A 198 4.98 19.32 -0.77
N ASP A 199 5.00 20.13 -1.84
CA ASP A 199 3.82 20.36 -2.68
C ASP A 199 3.62 19.16 -3.62
N VAL A 200 2.51 18.45 -3.44
CA VAL A 200 2.11 17.32 -4.27
C VAL A 200 0.75 17.62 -4.86
N ASP A 201 0.70 17.81 -6.18
CA ASP A 201 -0.52 18.15 -6.93
C ASP A 201 -1.28 19.39 -6.40
N GLY A 202 -0.55 20.33 -5.77
CA GLY A 202 -1.09 21.58 -5.22
C GLY A 202 -1.56 21.50 -3.77
N ASP A 203 -1.40 20.35 -3.11
CA ASP A 203 -1.57 20.18 -1.68
C ASP A 203 -0.20 20.19 -0.98
N GLU A 204 -0.06 20.95 0.10
CA GLU A 204 1.13 20.97 0.95
C GLU A 204 1.06 19.79 1.93
N LEU A 205 2.00 18.85 1.80
CA LEU A 205 2.00 17.58 2.53
C LEU A 205 3.26 17.38 3.34
N ASP A 206 3.13 16.80 4.52
CA ASP A 206 4.26 16.37 5.34
C ASP A 206 4.85 15.08 4.77
N HIS A 207 6.11 15.12 4.33
CA HIS A 207 6.80 13.98 3.75
C HIS A 207 7.71 13.30 4.79
N TYR A 208 7.55 11.99 4.94
CA TYR A 208 8.39 11.11 5.75
C TYR A 208 9.01 10.00 4.93
N THR A 209 10.24 9.64 5.25
CA THR A 209 10.89 8.41 4.77
C THR A 209 11.10 7.44 5.91
N ALA A 210 10.98 6.14 5.63
CA ALA A 210 11.23 5.07 6.58
C ALA A 210 11.97 3.90 5.92
N SER A 211 13.05 3.47 6.56
CA SER A 211 13.85 2.33 6.15
C SER A 211 13.44 1.12 6.98
N VAL A 212 12.93 0.07 6.34
CA VAL A 212 12.27 -1.05 7.03
C VAL A 212 12.97 -2.38 6.73
N ASP A 213 13.24 -3.15 7.77
CA ASP A 213 13.86 -4.47 7.72
C ASP A 213 12.92 -5.52 7.10
N THR A 214 13.30 -6.02 5.93
CA THR A 214 12.49 -7.01 5.21
C THR A 214 12.37 -8.33 5.96
N ALA A 215 13.41 -8.74 6.70
CA ALA A 215 13.36 -10.00 7.45
C ALA A 215 12.29 -9.96 8.55
N THR A 216 12.05 -8.79 9.14
CA THR A 216 11.00 -8.53 10.14
C THR A 216 9.62 -8.59 9.50
N LEU A 217 9.45 -8.01 8.31
CA LEU A 217 8.18 -8.05 7.57
C LEU A 217 7.78 -9.48 7.16
N LEU A 218 8.76 -10.31 6.79
CA LEU A 218 8.53 -11.66 6.30
C LEU A 218 8.60 -12.74 7.40
N LYS A 219 8.82 -12.36 8.67
CA LYS A 219 9.14 -13.30 9.77
C LYS A 219 8.09 -14.39 9.98
N ASP A 220 6.82 -14.08 9.70
CA ASP A 220 5.68 -14.98 9.89
C ASP A 220 5.34 -15.81 8.65
N LEU A 221 5.98 -15.51 7.51
CA LEU A 221 5.79 -16.28 6.29
C LEU A 221 6.58 -17.58 6.32
N PRO A 222 6.12 -18.63 5.61
CA PRO A 222 6.91 -19.85 5.41
C PRO A 222 8.28 -19.52 4.79
N ALA A 223 9.33 -20.22 5.20
CA ALA A 223 10.70 -19.98 4.73
C ALA A 223 10.84 -19.99 3.20
N GLU A 224 10.03 -20.80 2.51
CA GLU A 224 10.00 -20.86 1.05
C GLU A 224 9.49 -19.55 0.42
N ALA A 225 8.48 -18.91 1.03
CA ALA A 225 7.97 -17.59 0.63
C ALA A 225 8.95 -16.47 0.98
N GLN A 226 9.65 -16.56 2.12
CA GLN A 226 10.69 -15.59 2.48
C GLN A 226 11.80 -15.54 1.44
N GLY A 227 12.32 -16.72 1.05
CA GLY A 227 13.43 -16.84 0.10
C GLY A 227 13.08 -16.55 -1.35
N SER A 228 11.78 -16.50 -1.69
CA SER A 228 11.29 -16.22 -3.05
C SER A 228 10.63 -14.84 -3.20
N SER A 229 10.64 -14.03 -2.14
CA SER A 229 9.99 -12.71 -2.11
C SER A 229 10.53 -11.71 -3.14
N GLY A 230 11.80 -11.83 -3.55
CA GLY A 230 12.45 -10.90 -4.47
C GLY A 230 12.72 -9.51 -3.88
N LEU A 231 12.44 -9.31 -2.59
CA LEU A 231 12.60 -8.06 -1.88
C LEU A 231 14.07 -7.81 -1.48
N PRO A 232 14.51 -6.55 -1.41
CA PRO A 232 15.81 -6.17 -0.85
C PRO A 232 15.87 -6.49 0.65
N ALA A 233 17.07 -6.45 1.24
CA ALA A 233 17.23 -6.62 2.69
C ALA A 233 16.51 -5.54 3.50
N THR A 234 16.39 -4.35 2.90
CA THR A 234 15.74 -3.18 3.47
C THR A 234 14.87 -2.56 2.40
N VAL A 235 13.62 -2.26 2.72
CA VAL A 235 12.69 -1.53 1.87
C VAL A 235 12.64 -0.08 2.33
N GLU A 236 12.84 0.85 1.41
CA GLU A 236 12.65 2.27 1.65
C GLU A 236 11.20 2.64 1.34
N TYR A 237 10.50 3.13 2.35
CA TYR A 237 9.14 3.67 2.26
C TYR A 237 9.18 5.19 2.29
N GLU A 238 8.30 5.80 1.51
CA GLU A 238 7.98 7.21 1.57
C GLU A 238 6.48 7.37 1.77
N MET A 239 6.07 8.28 2.64
CA MET A 239 4.67 8.54 2.94
C MET A 239 4.44 10.05 3.07
N TRP A 240 3.35 10.51 2.49
CA TRP A 240 2.93 11.91 2.55
C TRP A 240 1.57 12.01 3.24
N PHE A 241 1.48 12.93 4.20
CA PHE A 241 0.29 13.15 5.00
C PHE A 241 -0.22 14.58 4.78
N ASP A 242 -1.54 14.76 4.74
CA ASP A 242 -2.14 16.09 4.75
C ASP A 242 -2.20 16.68 6.17
N GLN A 243 -2.67 17.93 6.27
CA GLN A 243 -2.82 18.65 7.54
C GLN A 243 -3.85 18.02 8.49
N ASP A 244 -4.76 17.18 7.99
CA ASP A 244 -5.70 16.41 8.81
C ASP A 244 -5.05 15.11 9.35
N GLY A 245 -3.86 14.78 8.86
CA GLY A 245 -3.08 13.60 9.21
C GLY A 245 -3.46 12.36 8.41
N LEU A 246 -4.17 12.50 7.29
CA LEU A 246 -4.51 11.40 6.40
C LEU A 246 -3.39 11.17 5.40
N ILE A 247 -3.15 9.90 5.06
CA ILE A 247 -2.20 9.54 4.00
C ILE A 247 -2.79 9.99 2.67
N ARG A 248 -2.01 10.71 1.88
CA ARG A 248 -2.37 11.16 0.51
C ARG A 248 -1.58 10.40 -0.54
N LYS A 249 -0.36 10.00 -0.22
CA LYS A 249 0.54 9.29 -1.14
C LYS A 249 1.47 8.36 -0.38
N PHE A 250 1.88 7.29 -1.05
CA PHE A 250 2.96 6.44 -0.59
C PHE A 250 3.84 5.98 -1.75
N SER A 251 5.07 5.58 -1.42
CA SER A 251 6.02 4.92 -2.32
C SER A 251 6.83 3.89 -1.53
N ALA A 252 7.22 2.81 -2.16
CA ALA A 252 8.05 1.75 -1.59
C ALA A 252 8.99 1.20 -2.67
N ASP A 253 10.30 1.27 -2.42
CA ASP A 253 11.30 0.62 -3.27
C ASP A 253 11.46 -0.85 -2.87
N LEU A 254 10.85 -1.73 -3.67
CA LEU A 254 10.87 -3.18 -3.46
C LEU A 254 12.01 -3.86 -4.23
N GLY A 255 13.03 -3.11 -4.63
CA GLY A 255 14.23 -3.59 -5.32
C GLY A 255 13.99 -3.89 -6.80
N SER A 256 15.06 -4.23 -7.52
CA SER A 256 15.02 -4.37 -8.99
C SER A 256 14.15 -5.52 -9.52
N THR A 257 13.80 -6.49 -8.68
CA THR A 257 12.96 -7.63 -9.09
C THR A 257 11.49 -7.20 -9.18
N VAL A 258 11.00 -6.54 -8.14
CA VAL A 258 9.60 -6.11 -8.02
C VAL A 258 9.40 -4.70 -8.58
N GLY A 259 10.36 -3.80 -8.35
CA GLY A 259 10.32 -2.40 -8.75
C GLY A 259 9.90 -1.47 -7.62
N THR A 260 9.57 -0.24 -7.97
CA THR A 260 8.99 0.75 -7.06
C THR A 260 7.48 0.67 -7.14
N THR A 261 6.82 0.48 -6.00
CA THR A 261 5.37 0.56 -5.89
C THR A 261 4.98 1.88 -5.26
N SER A 262 4.03 2.59 -5.85
CA SER A 262 3.53 3.87 -5.34
C SER A 262 2.03 3.96 -5.53
N GLY A 263 1.39 4.88 -4.83
CA GLY A 263 -0.04 5.08 -4.96
C GLY A 263 -0.51 6.34 -4.26
N THR A 264 -1.74 6.74 -4.58
CA THR A 264 -2.42 7.88 -3.97
C THR A 264 -3.72 7.45 -3.30
N PHE A 265 -4.10 8.21 -2.28
CA PHE A 265 -5.40 8.15 -1.64
C PHE A 265 -6.07 9.50 -1.83
N ASP A 266 -7.24 9.50 -2.45
CA ASP A 266 -7.97 10.70 -2.88
C ASP A 266 -9.42 10.65 -2.45
N ASP A 267 -10.09 11.81 -2.43
CA ASP A 267 -11.52 11.94 -2.14
C ASP A 267 -11.94 11.29 -0.80
N TRP A 268 -11.17 11.56 0.25
CA TRP A 268 -11.45 11.05 1.60
C TRP A 268 -12.87 11.43 2.07
N GLY A 269 -13.58 10.47 2.68
CA GLY A 269 -14.91 10.68 3.27
C GLY A 269 -16.07 10.78 2.27
N THR A 270 -15.86 10.37 1.01
CA THR A 270 -16.91 10.30 -0.01
C THR A 270 -17.66 8.97 0.04
N ASP A 271 -18.96 8.96 -0.30
CA ASP A 271 -19.75 7.73 -0.33
C ASP A 271 -19.20 6.77 -1.42
N VAL A 272 -18.85 5.55 -1.03
CA VAL A 272 -18.35 4.49 -1.93
C VAL A 272 -19.36 3.33 -2.06
N ASP A 273 -19.31 2.62 -3.19
CA ASP A 273 -20.17 1.46 -3.48
C ASP A 273 -19.31 0.20 -3.59
N ILE A 274 -19.17 -0.47 -2.43
CA ILE A 274 -18.41 -1.71 -2.29
C ILE A 274 -19.36 -2.80 -1.79
N GLU A 275 -19.87 -3.59 -2.72
CA GLU A 275 -20.78 -4.71 -2.46
C GLU A 275 -20.27 -5.99 -3.11
N ALA A 276 -20.66 -7.13 -2.55
CA ALA A 276 -20.37 -8.43 -3.14
C ALA A 276 -21.01 -8.53 -4.55
N PRO A 277 -20.34 -9.19 -5.51
CA PRO A 277 -20.92 -9.40 -6.83
C PRO A 277 -22.25 -10.19 -6.75
N PRO A 278 -23.16 -10.02 -7.72
CA PRO A 278 -24.40 -10.77 -7.76
C PRO A 278 -24.15 -12.28 -7.72
N ALA A 279 -24.86 -13.02 -6.86
CA ALA A 279 -24.65 -14.46 -6.69
C ALA A 279 -24.76 -15.29 -7.99
N SER A 280 -25.49 -14.80 -9.01
CA SER A 280 -25.56 -15.43 -10.33
C SER A 280 -24.27 -15.31 -11.15
N GLU A 281 -23.42 -14.35 -10.82
CA GLU A 281 -22.11 -14.07 -11.45
C GLU A 281 -20.95 -14.69 -10.67
N VAL A 282 -21.22 -15.19 -9.46
CA VAL A 282 -20.23 -15.84 -8.59
C VAL A 282 -20.16 -17.34 -8.88
N THR A 283 -18.94 -17.86 -8.91
CA THR A 283 -18.61 -19.28 -8.85
C THR A 283 -17.65 -19.52 -7.70
N GLN A 284 -17.71 -20.71 -7.11
CA GLN A 284 -16.66 -21.14 -6.19
C GLN A 284 -15.38 -21.41 -6.97
N MET A 285 -14.25 -21.22 -6.31
CA MET A 285 -12.97 -21.68 -6.85
C MET A 285 -13.11 -23.16 -7.24
N PRO A 286 -12.80 -23.54 -8.50
CA PRO A 286 -12.78 -24.95 -8.86
C PRO A 286 -11.83 -25.62 -7.87
N SER A 287 -12.29 -26.67 -7.19
CA SER A 287 -11.38 -27.50 -6.38
C SER A 287 -10.17 -27.79 -7.26
N LEU A 288 -8.99 -27.33 -6.84
CA LEU A 288 -7.72 -27.76 -7.40
C LEU A 288 -7.61 -29.24 -7.05
N GLY A 289 -8.32 -30.04 -7.85
CA GLY A 289 -8.59 -31.43 -7.59
C GLY A 289 -7.26 -32.15 -7.49
N GLY A 290 -7.02 -32.72 -6.31
CA GLY A 290 -5.95 -33.67 -6.09
C GLY A 290 -5.94 -34.67 -7.24
N SER A 291 -4.83 -34.70 -7.96
CA SER A 291 -4.46 -35.86 -8.78
C SER A 291 -4.10 -37.00 -7.82
N THR A 292 -5.14 -37.63 -7.28
CA THR A 292 -5.09 -38.97 -6.72
C THR A 292 -6.11 -39.82 -7.45
N ALA A 293 -5.65 -40.55 -8.48
CA ALA A 293 -6.02 -41.93 -8.82
C ALA A 293 -5.86 -42.18 -10.34
N GLY A 294 -5.02 -43.16 -10.67
CA GLY A 294 -4.89 -43.74 -12.01
C GLY A 294 -3.57 -44.46 -12.21
#